data_AF-A0A8T4ZCY5-F1
#
_entry.id   AF-A0A8T4ZCY5-F1
#
_cell.length_a   1.000
_cell.length_b   1.000
_cell.length_c   1.000
_cell.angle_alpha   90.00
_cell.angle_beta   90.00
_cell.angle_gamma   90.00
#
_symmetry.space_group_name_H-M   'P 1'
#
loop_
_entity.id
_entity.type
_entity.pdbx_description
1 polymer ?
#
loop_
_entity_poly.entity_id
_entity_poly.type
_entity_poly.pdbx_seq_one_letter_code
_entity_poly.pdbx_strand_id
1 'polypeptide(L)'
;LIRMKVGNAEESMKLSLEAFMRDPNVNMVSLVMVGLRRGSKIWEVDFRRVFSKIGMDHPEKPLVATIMASREVTEEFNEEMARLGVPTYPSLHRNIRALSALARYHLKYGTSNNLQT
;
A
#
# COMPACT_ATOMS: atom_id res chain seq x y z
N LEU A 1 -20.49 27.07 2.16
CA LEU A 1 -19.40 26.09 2.40
C LEU A 1 -20.00 24.70 2.49
N ILE A 2 -19.78 23.85 1.48
CA ILE A 2 -20.22 22.45 1.54
C ILE A 2 -19.24 21.73 2.48
N ARG A 3 -19.71 21.37 3.69
CA ARG A 3 -19.02 20.38 4.52
C ARG A 3 -19.13 19.04 3.80
N MET A 4 -18.09 18.64 3.07
CA MET A 4 -17.90 17.23 2.76
C MET A 4 -17.89 16.51 4.12
N LYS A 5 -18.88 15.66 4.38
CA LYS A 5 -18.76 14.68 5.46
C LYS A 5 -17.47 13.93 5.14
N VAL A 6 -16.47 14.06 6.00
CA VAL A 6 -15.28 13.20 5.95
C VAL A 6 -15.84 11.78 5.95
N GLY A 7 -15.72 11.09 4.81
CA GLY A 7 -16.13 9.69 4.70
C GLY A 7 -15.43 8.88 5.79
N ASN A 8 -15.96 7.73 6.16
CA ASN A 8 -15.31 6.91 7.18
C ASN A 8 -13.84 6.65 6.75
N ALA A 9 -12.92 6.52 7.71
CA ALA A 9 -11.47 6.44 7.42
C ALA A 9 -11.14 5.27 6.47
N GLU A 10 -11.93 4.20 6.55
CA GLU A 10 -11.91 3.03 5.67
C GLU A 10 -12.23 3.39 4.21
N GLU A 11 -13.36 4.05 3.93
CA GLU A 11 -13.78 4.51 2.61
C GLU A 11 -12.77 5.50 2.03
N SER A 12 -12.24 6.39 2.85
CA SER A 12 -11.24 7.37 2.42
C SER A 12 -9.95 6.67 1.99
N MET A 13 -9.50 5.66 2.75
CA MET A 13 -8.32 4.86 2.41
C MET A 13 -8.56 4.02 1.16
N LYS A 14 -9.71 3.33 1.10
CA LYS A 14 -10.11 2.52 -0.05
C LYS A 14 -10.18 3.33 -1.33
N LEU A 15 -10.88 4.47 -1.30
CA LEU A 15 -11.00 5.37 -2.45
C LEU A 15 -9.63 5.86 -2.92
N SER A 16 -8.77 6.26 -1.98
CA SER A 16 -7.43 6.77 -2.31
C SER A 16 -6.58 5.68 -2.97
N LEU A 17 -6.56 4.47 -2.39
CA LEU A 17 -5.82 3.35 -2.96
C LEU A 17 -6.38 2.95 -4.33
N GLU A 18 -7.70 2.79 -4.48
CA GLU A 18 -8.30 2.47 -5.78
C GLU A 18 -7.96 3.52 -6.85
N ALA A 19 -7.94 4.81 -6.49
CA ALA A 19 -7.57 5.88 -7.41
C ALA A 19 -6.12 5.74 -7.89
N PHE A 20 -5.16 5.53 -6.98
CA PHE A 20 -3.76 5.31 -7.35
C PHE A 20 -3.56 4.03 -8.16
N MET A 21 -4.22 2.94 -7.80
CA MET A 21 -4.06 1.66 -8.51
C MET A 21 -4.70 1.70 -9.90
N ARG A 22 -5.74 2.52 -10.14
CA ARG A 22 -6.35 2.67 -11.47
C ARG A 22 -5.67 3.70 -12.36
N ASP A 23 -4.90 4.64 -11.81
CA ASP A 23 -4.24 5.67 -12.60
C ASP A 23 -3.16 5.06 -13.53
N PRO A 24 -3.28 5.17 -14.87
CA PRO A 24 -2.29 4.61 -15.80
C PRO A 24 -0.89 5.23 -15.66
N ASN A 25 -0.76 6.40 -15.02
CA ASN A 25 0.52 7.07 -14.77
C ASN A 25 1.19 6.62 -13.48
N VAL A 26 0.53 5.79 -12.66
CA VAL A 26 1.07 5.24 -11.42
C VAL A 26 1.53 3.81 -11.69
N ASN A 27 2.82 3.55 -11.55
CA ASN A 27 3.40 2.22 -11.74
C ASN A 27 3.53 1.41 -10.44
N MET A 28 3.66 2.07 -9.29
CA MET A 28 3.87 1.45 -7.99
C MET A 28 3.35 2.37 -6.89
N VAL A 29 2.99 1.81 -5.73
CA VAL A 29 2.47 2.57 -4.59
C VAL A 29 3.29 2.29 -3.34
N SER A 30 3.73 3.37 -2.68
CA SER A 30 4.28 3.35 -1.32
C SER A 30 3.21 3.82 -0.36
N LEU A 31 2.69 2.92 0.48
CA LEU A 31 1.75 3.25 1.53
C LEU A 31 2.51 3.55 2.83
N VAL A 32 2.27 4.73 3.40
CA VAL A 32 2.82 5.11 4.71
C VAL A 32 1.67 5.28 5.69
N MET A 33 1.65 4.45 6.72
CA MET A 33 0.63 4.48 7.77
C MET A 33 1.25 5.01 9.05
N VAL A 34 0.70 6.09 9.57
CA VAL A 34 1.20 6.77 10.77
C VAL A 34 0.10 6.77 11.82
N GLY A 35 0.38 6.13 12.95
CA GLY A 35 -0.53 6.07 14.10
C GLY A 35 0.24 5.75 15.36
N LEU A 36 0.73 6.78 16.04
CA LEU A 36 1.73 6.64 17.11
C LEU A 36 1.31 5.71 18.27
N ARG A 37 0.00 5.54 18.52
CA ARG A 37 -0.54 4.71 19.63
C ARG A 37 -1.74 3.88 19.18
N ARG A 38 -2.00 2.76 19.88
CA ARG A 38 -3.10 1.81 19.62
C ARG A 38 -4.50 2.46 19.57
N GLY A 39 -4.73 3.52 20.34
CA GLY A 39 -6.00 4.28 20.31
C GLY A 39 -6.16 5.27 19.15
N SER A 40 -5.29 5.23 18.14
CA SER A 40 -5.43 6.10 16.96
C SER A 40 -6.50 5.53 16.02
N LYS A 41 -7.40 6.40 15.52
CA LYS A 41 -8.49 6.02 14.61
C LYS A 41 -8.08 5.26 13.35
N ILE A 42 -6.82 5.40 12.91
CA ILE A 42 -6.28 4.65 11.77
C ILE A 42 -6.27 3.14 12.01
N TRP A 43 -6.20 2.71 13.27
CA TRP A 43 -6.23 1.31 13.67
C TRP A 43 -7.65 0.75 13.85
N GLU A 44 -8.68 1.60 13.75
CA GLU A 44 -10.09 1.18 13.72
C GLU A 44 -10.56 0.81 12.31
N VAL A 45 -9.73 1.04 11.29
CA VAL A 45 -10.00 0.66 9.90
C VAL A 45 -9.90 -0.86 9.75
N ASP A 46 -10.88 -1.46 9.08
CA ASP A 46 -10.79 -2.87 8.68
C ASP A 46 -9.88 -2.98 7.44
N PHE A 47 -8.60 -3.29 7.66
CA PHE A 47 -7.61 -3.44 6.59
C PHE A 47 -7.99 -4.54 5.60
N ARG A 48 -8.71 -5.58 6.02
CA ARG A 48 -9.16 -6.62 5.09
C ARG A 48 -10.14 -6.05 4.08
N ARG A 49 -11.07 -5.20 4.50
CA ARG A 49 -12.01 -4.53 3.59
C ARG A 49 -11.32 -3.59 2.61
N VAL A 50 -10.25 -2.94 3.05
CA VAL A 50 -9.46 -2.05 2.19
C VAL A 50 -8.61 -2.84 1.19
N PHE A 51 -7.86 -3.85 1.64
CA PHE A 51 -6.79 -4.46 0.84
C PHE A 51 -7.14 -5.79 0.18
N SER A 52 -8.21 -6.49 0.58
CA SER A 52 -8.52 -7.85 0.11
C SER A 52 -8.58 -8.03 -1.41
N LYS A 53 -8.92 -6.99 -2.16
CA LYS A 53 -8.99 -7.04 -3.62
C LYS A 53 -7.87 -6.30 -4.34
N ILE A 54 -7.16 -5.40 -3.66
CA ILE A 54 -6.19 -4.50 -4.30
C ILE A 54 -5.10 -5.26 -5.04
N GLY A 55 -4.47 -6.24 -4.38
CA GLY A 55 -3.40 -7.03 -4.99
C GLY A 55 -3.89 -7.98 -6.10
N MET A 56 -5.17 -8.38 -6.06
CA MET A 56 -5.77 -9.25 -7.07
C MET A 56 -6.24 -8.47 -8.31
N ASP A 57 -6.78 -7.27 -8.10
CA ASP A 57 -7.33 -6.43 -9.16
C ASP A 57 -6.24 -5.72 -9.97
N HIS A 58 -5.06 -5.54 -9.37
CA HIS A 58 -3.92 -4.80 -9.95
C HIS A 58 -2.57 -5.50 -9.69
N PRO A 59 -2.39 -6.77 -10.11
CA PRO A 59 -1.17 -7.54 -9.84
C PRO A 59 0.09 -6.95 -10.50
N GLU A 60 -0.08 -6.09 -11.51
CA GLU A 60 0.98 -5.43 -12.26
C GLU A 60 1.56 -4.21 -11.54
N LYS A 61 0.89 -3.69 -10.49
CA LYS A 61 1.32 -2.50 -9.75
C LYS A 61 1.74 -2.87 -8.32
N PRO A 62 3.05 -3.01 -8.07
CA PRO A 62 3.55 -3.29 -6.73
C PRO A 62 3.06 -2.27 -5.68
N LEU A 63 2.54 -2.79 -4.58
CA LEU A 63 2.17 -2.03 -3.39
C LEU A 63 3.00 -2.52 -2.20
N VAL A 64 3.65 -1.58 -1.51
CA VAL A 64 4.40 -1.87 -0.29
C VAL A 64 4.05 -0.88 0.81
N ALA A 65 4.16 -1.30 2.07
CA ALA A 65 3.75 -0.48 3.21
C ALA A 65 4.87 -0.20 4.21
N THR A 66 4.77 0.92 4.92
CA THR A 66 5.55 1.21 6.14
C THR A 66 4.62 1.67 7.23
N ILE A 67 4.79 1.08 8.42
CA ILE A 67 3.98 1.36 9.60
C ILE A 67 4.85 2.12 10.59
N MET A 68 4.39 3.31 10.98
CA MET A 68 5.03 4.18 11.96
C MET A 68 4.10 4.28 13.18
N ALA A 69 4.31 3.36 14.13
CA ALA A 69 3.46 3.20 15.31
C ALA A 69 4.30 2.73 16.52
N SER A 70 3.65 2.50 17.66
CA SER A 70 4.27 1.74 18.75
C SER A 70 4.63 0.33 18.28
N ARG A 71 5.58 -0.32 18.96
CA ARG A 71 6.08 -1.65 18.59
C ARG A 71 4.95 -2.68 18.51
N GLU A 72 4.11 -2.74 19.54
CA GLU A 72 2.98 -3.67 19.63
C GLU A 72 2.02 -3.55 18.44
N VAL A 73 1.69 -2.31 18.06
CA VAL A 73 0.82 -2.03 16.92
C VAL A 73 1.53 -2.39 15.61
N THR A 74 2.81 -2.07 15.50
CA THR A 74 3.61 -2.39 14.31
C THR A 74 3.69 -3.90 14.07
N GLU A 75 3.91 -4.70 15.11
CA GLU A 75 3.97 -6.16 15.01
C GLU A 75 2.62 -6.74 14.57
N GLU A 76 1.52 -6.36 15.20
CA GLU A 76 0.17 -6.81 14.86
C GLU A 76 -0.22 -6.50 13.41
N PHE A 77 -0.05 -5.26 12.97
CA PHE A 77 -0.43 -4.85 11.62
C PHE A 77 0.56 -5.35 10.55
N ASN A 78 1.82 -5.63 10.90
CA ASN A 78 2.73 -6.30 9.96
C ASN A 78 2.23 -7.70 9.61
N GLU A 79 1.75 -8.47 10.60
CA GLU A 79 1.18 -9.79 10.35
C GLU A 79 -0.10 -9.71 9.53
N GLU A 80 -0.96 -8.71 9.81
CA GLU A 80 -2.19 -8.51 9.04
C GLU A 80 -1.89 -8.17 7.59
N MET A 81 -1.00 -7.22 7.33
CA MET A 81 -0.60 -6.84 5.97
C MET A 81 0.08 -8.00 5.23
N ALA A 82 0.89 -8.81 5.91
CA ALA A 82 1.49 -10.01 5.33
C ALA A 82 0.43 -11.04 4.90
N ARG A 83 -0.62 -11.27 5.73
CA ARG A 83 -1.77 -12.13 5.36
C ARG A 83 -2.55 -11.59 4.16
N LEU A 84 -2.55 -10.27 3.96
CA LEU A 84 -3.18 -9.60 2.83
C LEU A 84 -2.27 -9.50 1.59
N GLY A 85 -1.06 -10.09 1.65
CA GLY A 85 -0.11 -10.09 0.53
C GLY A 85 0.59 -8.75 0.31
N VAL A 86 0.55 -7.82 1.26
CA VAL A 86 1.20 -6.51 1.16
C VAL A 86 2.49 -6.52 2.00
N PRO A 87 3.68 -6.47 1.36
CA PRO A 87 4.94 -6.43 2.10
C PRO A 87 5.08 -5.15 2.92
N THR A 88 5.42 -5.29 4.20
CA THR A 88 5.74 -4.15 5.07
C THR A 88 7.24 -4.02 5.30
N TYR A 89 7.70 -2.79 5.46
CA TYR A 89 9.10 -2.46 5.73
C TYR A 89 9.22 -1.57 6.97
N PRO A 90 10.24 -1.78 7.82
CA PRO A 90 10.37 -1.11 9.11
C PRO A 90 10.76 0.36 9.00
N SER A 91 11.06 0.87 7.80
CA SER A 91 11.31 2.28 7.56
C SER A 91 10.95 2.67 6.13
N LEU A 92 10.58 3.94 5.95
CA LEU A 92 10.30 4.52 4.64
C LEU A 92 11.49 4.35 3.69
N HIS A 93 12.72 4.49 4.19
CA HIS A 93 13.91 4.28 3.37
C HIS A 93 14.01 2.85 2.83
N ARG A 94 13.71 1.83 3.63
CA ARG A 94 13.69 0.43 3.16
C ARG A 94 12.54 0.17 2.18
N ASN A 95 11.37 0.76 2.42
CA ASN A 95 10.22 0.71 1.53
C ASN A 95 10.55 1.27 0.14
N ILE A 96 11.10 2.50 0.07
CA ILE A 96 11.50 3.12 -1.20
C ILE A 96 12.62 2.34 -1.88
N ARG A 97 13.59 1.79 -1.13
CA ARG A 97 14.63 0.92 -1.71
C ARG A 97 14.04 -0.34 -2.35
N ALA A 98 13.00 -0.93 -1.77
CA ALA A 98 12.32 -2.09 -2.34
C ALA A 98 11.64 -1.73 -3.66
N LEU A 99 10.84 -0.66 -3.70
CA LEU A 99 10.22 -0.18 -4.95
C LEU A 99 11.25 0.17 -6.02
N SER A 100 12.34 0.85 -5.62
CA SER A 100 13.43 1.18 -6.52
C SER A 100 14.11 -0.06 -7.11
N ALA A 101 14.24 -1.14 -6.33
CA ALA A 101 14.76 -2.42 -6.81
C ALA A 101 13.80 -3.09 -7.79
N LEU A 102 12.49 -3.08 -7.52
CA LEU A 102 11.46 -3.59 -8.43
C LEU A 102 11.45 -2.82 -9.75
N ALA A 103 11.54 -1.49 -9.71
CA ALA A 103 11.64 -0.66 -10.90
C ALA A 103 12.87 -1.01 -11.75
N ARG A 104 14.05 -1.12 -11.13
CA ARG A 104 15.27 -1.51 -11.86
C ARG A 104 15.17 -2.91 -12.44
N TYR A 105 14.56 -3.86 -11.71
CA TYR A 105 14.34 -5.21 -12.20
C TYR A 105 13.42 -5.19 -13.44
N HIS A 106 12.30 -4.46 -13.36
CA HIS A 106 11.39 -4.30 -14.47
C HIS A 106 12.05 -3.62 -15.68
N LEU A 107 12.86 -2.58 -15.49
CA LEU A 107 13.58 -1.94 -16.61
C LEU A 107 14.63 -2.87 -17.25
N LYS A 108 15.25 -3.73 -16.45
CA LYS A 108 16.29 -4.65 -16.92
C LYS A 108 15.72 -5.88 -17.65
N TYR A 109 14.58 -6.39 -17.21
CA TYR A 109 14.04 -7.67 -17.68
C TYR A 109 12.63 -7.60 -18.28
N GLY A 110 11.88 -6.53 -18.05
CA GLY A 110 10.51 -6.35 -18.54
C GLY A 110 10.42 -6.01 -20.02
N THR A 111 11.48 -5.48 -20.63
CA THR A 111 11.55 -5.15 -22.06
C THR A 111 11.89 -6.35 -22.96
N SER A 112 12.34 -7.47 -22.39
CA SER A 112 12.69 -8.68 -23.18
C SER A 112 11.48 -9.45 -23.71
N ASN A 113 10.26 -9.16 -23.24
CA ASN A 113 9.03 -9.82 -23.69
C ASN A 113 8.28 -9.11 -24.83
N ASN A 114 8.72 -7.91 -25.25
CA ASN A 114 8.03 -7.13 -26.30
C ASN A 114 8.70 -7.25 -27.70
N LEU A 115 9.60 -8.22 -27.89
CA LEU A 115 10.25 -8.50 -29.19
C LEU A 115 9.77 -9.82 -29.83
N GLN A 116 8.65 -10.38 -29.37
CA GLN A 116 8.02 -11.54 -29.98
C GLN A 116 6.49 -11.36 -30.13
N THR A 117 6.08 -10.34 -30.88
CA THR A 117 4.78 -10.30 -31.56
C THR A 117 4.91 -9.54 -32.85
#